data_AF-A0A6L9ZSW4-F1
#
_entry.id   AF-A0A6L9ZSW4-F1
#
_cell.length_a   1.000
_cell.length_b   1.000
_cell.length_c   1.000
_cell.angle_alpha   90.00
_cell.angle_beta   90.00
_cell.angle_gamma   90.00
#
_symmetry.space_group_name_H-M   'P 1'
#
loop_
_entity.id
_entity.type
_entity.pdbx_description
1 polymer ?
#
loop_
_entity_poly.entity_id
_entity_poly.type
_entity_poly.pdbx_seq_one_letter_code
_entity_poly.pdbx_strand_id
1 'polypeptide(L)' 'MLLKYKYKLKPHKSQGVIIANWLELARIQYNYRLAQRLNWFESTRTPVNACPLNVSVVVGTLHATSVHRIYHAYPRI' A
#
# COMPACT_ATOMS: atom_id res chain seq x y z
N MET A 1 5.24 -32.79 -25.82
CA MET A 1 6.44 -32.33 -25.08
C MET A 1 6.35 -30.82 -24.90
N LEU A 2 6.30 -30.31 -23.66
CA LEU A 2 6.21 -28.88 -23.36
C LEU A 2 7.61 -28.31 -23.09
N LEU A 3 8.08 -27.38 -23.93
CA LEU A 3 9.34 -26.68 -23.75
C LEU A 3 9.17 -25.60 -22.67
N LYS A 4 9.82 -25.77 -21.51
CA LYS A 4 9.87 -24.76 -20.45
C LYS A 4 11.14 -23.92 -20.61
N TYR A 5 11.00 -22.74 -21.21
CA TYR A 5 12.09 -21.78 -21.31
C TYR A 5 12.34 -21.09 -19.96
N LYS A 6 13.60 -21.06 -19.53
CA LYS A 6 14.04 -20.31 -18.35
C LYS A 6 14.71 -19.02 -18.83
N TYR A 7 14.02 -17.89 -18.61
CA TYR A 7 14.57 -16.57 -18.93
C TYR A 7 15.33 -16.02 -17.72
N LYS A 8 16.56 -15.56 -17.95
CA LYS A 8 17.36 -14.85 -16.95
C LYS A 8 17.55 -13.41 -17.41
N LEU A 9 17.08 -12.45 -16.61
CA LEU A 9 17.39 -11.05 -16.83
C LEU A 9 18.90 -10.83 -16.58
N LYS A 10 19.58 -10.21 -17.55
CA LYS A 10 20.95 -9.73 -17.42
C LYS A 10 20.97 -8.22 -17.66
N PRO A 11 20.52 -7.41 -16.69
CA PRO A 11 20.45 -5.97 -16.86
C PRO A 11 21.85 -5.39 -17.03
N HIS A 12 21.97 -4.37 -17.88
CA HIS A 12 23.17 -3.54 -17.94
C HIS A 12 23.34 -2.77 -16.63
N LYS A 13 24.56 -2.29 -16.34
CA LYS A 13 24.86 -1.55 -15.10
C LYS A 13 23.89 -0.38 -14.86
N SER A 14 23.60 0.40 -15.90
CA SER A 14 22.63 1.51 -15.83
C SER A 14 21.21 1.05 -15.52
N GLN A 15 20.75 -0.05 -16.12
CA GLN A 15 19.44 -0.63 -15.84
C GLN A 15 19.34 -1.14 -14.40
N GLY A 16 20.43 -1.72 -13.87
CA GLY A 16 20.50 -2.16 -12.47
C GLY A 16 20.25 -1.03 -11.47
N VAL A 17 20.83 0.16 -11.72
CA VAL A 17 20.63 1.34 -10.88
C VAL A 17 19.17 1.81 -10.91
N ILE A 18 18.55 1.82 -12.09
CA ILE A 18 17.13 2.21 -12.26
C ILE A 18 16.22 1.23 -11.49
N ILE A 19 16.45 -0.08 -11.66
CA ILE A 19 15.67 -1.12 -10.99
C ILE A 19 15.82 -1.01 -9.47
N ALA A 20 17.03 -0.75 -8.97
CA ALA A 20 17.28 -0.56 -7.55
C ALA A 20 16.52 0.66 -6.99
N ASN A 21 16.51 1.78 -7.72
CA ASN A 21 15.75 2.97 -7.34
C ASN A 21 14.23 2.69 -7.28
N TRP A 22 13.69 2.04 -8.32
CA TRP A 22 12.27 1.66 -8.33
C TRP A 22 11.90 0.69 -7.23
N LEU A 23 12.79 -0.25 -6.91
CA LEU A 23 12.58 -1.17 -5.79
C LEU A 23 12.48 -0.41 -4.47
N GLU A 24 13.32 0.60 -4.26
CA GLU A 24 13.27 1.40 -3.04
C GLU A 24 12.00 2.23 -2.94
N LEU A 25 11.58 2.87 -4.03
CA LEU A 25 10.30 3.57 -4.10
C LEU A 25 9.12 2.63 -3.79
N ALA A 26 9.13 1.41 -4.34
CA ALA A 26 8.11 0.42 -4.08
C ALA A 26 8.08 -0.03 -2.61
N ARG A 27 9.25 -0.17 -1.96
CA ARG A 27 9.36 -0.53 -0.54
C ARG A 27 8.79 0.54 0.36
N ILE A 28 9.18 1.80 0.15
CA ILE A 28 8.65 2.94 0.89
C ILE A 28 7.14 3.01 0.72
N GLN A 29 6.67 2.85 -0.52
CA GLN A 29 5.25 2.88 -0.85
C GLN A 29 4.44 1.77 -0.17
N TYR A 30 4.99 0.56 -0.15
CA TYR A 30 4.39 -0.58 0.51
C TYR A 30 4.28 -0.35 2.02
N ASN A 31 5.37 0.05 2.67
CA ASN A 31 5.41 0.30 4.11
C ASN A 31 4.42 1.40 4.52
N TYR A 32 4.33 2.48 3.72
CA TYR A 32 3.36 3.55 3.95
C TYR A 32 1.91 3.05 3.89
N ARG A 33 1.56 2.29 2.84
CA ARG A 33 0.20 1.72 2.70
C ARG A 33 -0.12 0.69 3.79
N LEU A 34 0.86 -0.10 4.21
CA LEU A 34 0.71 -1.03 5.32
C LEU A 34 0.39 -0.30 6.63
N ALA A 35 1.13 0.78 6.93
CA ALA A 35 0.88 1.60 8.10
C ALA A 35 -0.53 2.21 8.09
N GLN A 36 -1.00 2.74 6.95
CA GLN A 36 -2.37 3.25 6.84
C GLN A 36 -3.42 2.17 7.14
N ARG A 37 -3.22 0.95 6.65
CA ARG A 37 -4.13 -0.16 6.91
C ARG A 37 -4.16 -0.55 8.38
N LEU A 38 -3.00 -0.61 9.03
CA LEU A 38 -2.90 -0.90 10.46
C LEU A 38 -3.57 0.19 11.30
N ASN A 39 -3.32 1.47 10.96
CA ASN A 39 -3.98 2.60 11.63
C ASN A 39 -5.51 2.53 11.51
N TRP A 40 -6.02 2.17 10.32
CA TRP A 40 -7.46 1.98 10.12
C TRP A 40 -8.01 0.80 10.92
N PHE A 41 -7.27 -0.30 11.00
CA PHE A 41 -7.67 -1.46 11.81
C PHE A 41 -7.74 -1.08 13.30
N GLU A 42 -6.71 -0.40 13.82
CA GLU A 42 -6.69 0.08 15.20
C GLU A 42 -7.79 1.10 15.50
N SER A 43 -8.14 1.96 14.53
CA SER A 43 -9.23 2.94 14.70
C SER A 43 -10.62 2.33 14.59
N THR A 44 -10.76 1.17 13.95
CA THR A 44 -12.06 0.56 13.62
C THR A 44 -12.33 -0.69 14.46
N ARG A 45 -11.35 -1.20 15.20
CA ARG A 45 -11.56 -2.36 16.07
C ARG A 45 -12.45 -2.02 17.25
N THR A 46 -13.35 -2.94 17.59
CA THR A 46 -14.03 -2.96 18.88
C THR A 46 -13.40 -3.97 19.81
N PRO A 47 -13.59 -3.83 21.14
CA PRO A 47 -13.22 -4.89 22.06
C PRO A 47 -14.01 -6.17 21.74
N VAL A 48 -13.42 -7.34 22.00
CA VAL A 48 -13.96 -8.65 21.60
C VAL A 48 -15.38 -8.91 22.14
N ASN A 49 -15.72 -8.28 23.25
CA ASN A 49 -17.03 -8.38 23.91
C ASN A 49 -18.02 -7.26 23.53
N ALA A 50 -17.71 -6.39 22.56
CA ALA A 50 -18.62 -5.38 22.07
C ALA A 50 -18.64 -5.35 20.53
N CYS A 51 -19.84 -5.39 19.95
CA CYS A 51 -20.06 -5.15 18.52
C CYS A 51 -21.06 -3.99 18.38
N PRO A 52 -20.74 -2.93 17.64
CA PRO A 52 -21.66 -1.82 17.47
C PRO A 52 -22.64 -2.20 16.35
N LEU A 53 -23.86 -2.60 16.75
CA LEU A 53 -24.91 -3.03 15.82
C LEU A 53 -25.60 -1.85 15.12
N ASN A 54 -25.46 -0.64 15.66
CA ASN A 54 -26.21 0.54 15.24
C ASN A 54 -25.37 1.58 14.48
N VAL A 55 -24.03 1.51 14.53
CA VAL A 55 -23.13 2.48 13.88
C VAL A 55 -21.74 1.87 13.65
N SER A 56 -21.01 2.31 12.63
CA SER A 56 -19.59 1.95 12.49
C SER A 56 -18.76 2.54 13.62
N VAL A 57 -17.77 1.80 14.14
CA VAL A 57 -16.77 2.29 15.12
C VAL A 57 -16.09 3.58 14.67
N VAL A 58 -15.96 3.73 13.35
CA VAL A 58 -15.47 4.95 12.74
C VAL A 58 -16.46 6.07 13.07
N VAL A 59 -16.18 6.82 14.14
CA VAL A 59 -16.94 8.01 14.52
C VAL A 59 -16.81 9.02 13.40
N GLY A 60 -17.86 9.16 12.59
CA GLY A 60 -18.30 10.43 12.00
C GLY A 60 -17.32 11.26 11.17
N THR A 61 -16.09 10.84 10.86
CA THR A 61 -15.26 11.50 9.85
C THR A 61 -15.57 10.93 8.47
N LEU A 62 -16.83 11.01 8.07
CA LEU A 62 -17.19 10.93 6.65
C LEU A 62 -16.86 12.27 6.01
N HIS A 63 -15.64 12.38 5.47
CA HIS A 63 -15.36 12.82 4.09
C HIS A 63 -13.94 13.40 3.97
N ALA A 64 -13.20 12.90 2.97
CA ALA A 64 -12.09 13.60 2.31
C ALA A 64 -10.65 13.49 2.86
N THR A 65 -10.18 12.34 3.38
CA THR A 65 -8.73 12.20 3.66
C THR A 65 -8.00 10.96 3.14
N SER A 66 -8.66 9.97 2.52
CA SER A 66 -7.90 8.85 1.96
C SER A 66 -7.79 8.93 0.45
N VAL A 67 -8.85 8.69 -0.33
CA VAL A 67 -8.68 8.51 -1.78
C VAL A 67 -8.25 9.80 -2.51
N HIS A 68 -8.85 10.96 -2.19
CA HIS A 68 -8.51 12.22 -2.87
C HIS A 68 -7.14 12.79 -2.44
N ARG A 69 -6.72 12.57 -1.18
CA ARG A 69 -5.40 13.03 -0.69
C ARG A 69 -4.27 12.11 -1.15
N ILE A 70 -4.56 10.82 -1.37
CA ILE A 70 -3.62 9.85 -1.96
C ILE A 70 -3.23 10.25 -3.40
N TYR A 71 -4.16 10.72 -4.25
CA TYR A 71 -3.81 11.14 -5.62
C TYR A 71 -2.98 12.44 -5.67
N HIS A 72 -3.11 13.32 -4.67
CA HIS A 72 -2.38 14.59 -4.61
C HIS A 72 -1.05 14.53 -3.84
N ALA A 73 -0.80 13.47 -3.06
CA ALA A 73 0.43 13.30 -2.28
C ALA A 73 1.57 12.59 -3.04
N TYR A 74 1.29 11.99 -4.20
CA TYR A 74 2.34 11.46 -5.08
C TYR A 74 2.76 12.53 -6.07
N PRO A 75 4.06 12.84 -6.22
CA PRO A 75 4.52 13.52 -7.42
C PRO A 75 4.08 12.66 -8.61
N ARG A 76 3.33 13.27 -9.55
CA ARG A 76 3.08 12.67 -10.86
C ARG A 76 4.45 12.39 -11.48
N ILE A 77 4.83 11.12 -11.55
CA ILE A 77 5.92 10.64 -12.39
C ILE A 77 5.55 10.92 -13.85
#